data_AF-A0A9D7BAS4-F1
#
_entry.id   AF-A0A9D7BAS4-F1
#
_cell.length_a   1.000
_cell.length_b   1.000
_cell.length_c   1.000
_cell.angle_alpha   90.00
_cell.angle_beta   90.00
_cell.angle_gamma   90.00
#
_symmetry.space_group_name_H-M   'P 1'
#
loop_
_entity.id
_entity.type
_entity.pdbx_description
1 polymer ?
#
loop_
_entity_poly.entity_id
_entity_poly.type
_entity_poly.pdbx_seq_one_letter_code
_entity_poly.pdbx_strand_id
1 'polypeptide(L)'
;MTPQRARRLRTACASLTALACLGACSTGTDDDDPVVARAYEQQLRWSDLRQLVPLGTEPEDSAALVQAYVNNWLRQQVELRHAEQQLAENRKLFDAELRDYRNSLLLHAYEEELVRQHLDTAFSEGDIESYYQANTDRFVLRDDLVRARWFRVTENDRRALKRIEDRFLSGKADDMREVEIQWP
;
A
#
# COMPACT_ATOMS: atom_id res chain seq x y z
N MET A 1 44.32 -5.43 -85.40
CA MET A 1 44.64 -6.73 -84.80
C MET A 1 43.84 -6.90 -83.52
N THR A 2 42.78 -7.69 -83.64
CA THR A 2 41.95 -8.35 -82.61
C THR A 2 42.78 -9.26 -81.69
N PRO A 3 42.20 -9.89 -80.64
CA PRO A 3 41.19 -9.42 -79.70
C PRO A 3 41.38 -9.97 -78.25
N GLN A 4 40.43 -9.64 -77.35
CA GLN A 4 39.74 -10.54 -76.38
C GLN A 4 40.59 -11.44 -75.43
N ARG A 5 40.25 -11.63 -74.15
CA ARG A 5 38.96 -12.12 -73.63
C ARG A 5 38.97 -12.10 -72.09
N ALA A 6 37.77 -11.99 -71.55
CA ALA A 6 37.43 -12.13 -70.14
C ALA A 6 37.86 -13.48 -69.52
N ARG A 7 37.98 -13.51 -68.18
CA ARG A 7 37.46 -14.61 -67.37
C ARG A 7 37.21 -14.14 -65.93
N ARG A 8 35.92 -14.09 -65.58
CA ARG A 8 35.45 -14.14 -64.20
C ARG A 8 35.87 -15.49 -63.62
N LEU A 9 36.46 -15.51 -62.43
CA LEU A 9 36.53 -16.72 -61.62
C LEU A 9 35.90 -16.44 -60.26
N ARG A 10 34.73 -17.03 -60.08
CA ARG A 10 34.08 -17.22 -58.79
C ARG A 10 34.91 -18.27 -58.03
N THR A 11 35.44 -17.93 -56.87
CA THR A 11 35.89 -18.91 -55.89
C THR A 11 35.19 -18.60 -54.58
N ALA A 12 34.16 -19.40 -54.31
CA ALA A 12 33.61 -19.56 -52.98
C ALA A 12 34.65 -20.27 -52.11
N CYS A 13 35.12 -19.61 -51.05
CA CYS A 13 35.73 -20.29 -49.92
C CYS A 13 34.75 -20.16 -48.75
N ALA A 14 34.05 -21.25 -48.50
CA ALA A 14 33.44 -21.51 -47.21
C ALA A 14 34.57 -21.71 -46.19
N SER A 15 34.61 -20.87 -45.16
CA SER A 15 35.34 -21.18 -43.94
C SER A 15 34.63 -20.49 -42.79
N LEU A 16 34.01 -21.32 -41.95
CA LEU A 16 33.45 -20.98 -40.65
C LEU A 16 34.52 -20.28 -39.82
N THR A 17 34.26 -19.03 -39.45
CA THR A 17 34.81 -18.44 -38.22
C THR A 17 33.64 -17.98 -37.39
N ALA A 18 33.09 -18.94 -36.64
CA ALA A 18 32.30 -18.67 -35.45
C ALA A 18 33.23 -18.01 -34.43
N LEU A 19 33.35 -16.68 -34.52
CA LEU A 19 34.01 -15.88 -33.50
C LEU A 19 33.05 -15.79 -32.32
N ALA A 20 33.40 -16.54 -31.28
CA ALA A 20 32.70 -16.62 -30.02
C ALA A 20 32.52 -15.22 -29.39
N CYS A 21 31.31 -14.68 -29.50
CA CYS A 21 30.81 -13.66 -28.59
C CYS A 21 30.42 -14.34 -27.27
N LEU A 22 31.41 -14.78 -26.50
CA LEU A 22 31.24 -14.95 -25.04
C LEU A 22 31.53 -13.59 -24.39
N GLY A 23 30.63 -12.65 -24.67
CA GLY A 23 30.51 -11.41 -23.90
C GLY A 23 29.79 -11.74 -22.60
N ALA A 24 30.58 -11.81 -21.53
CA ALA A 24 30.20 -11.97 -20.14
C ALA A 24 28.78 -11.53 -19.76
N CYS A 25 27.93 -12.49 -19.40
CA CYS A 25 26.89 -12.25 -18.40
C CYS A 25 27.55 -12.31 -17.02
N SER A 26 28.13 -11.21 -16.55
CA SER A 26 28.35 -11.03 -15.12
C SER A 26 27.01 -10.61 -14.50
N THR A 27 26.15 -11.58 -14.18
CA THR A 27 25.09 -11.34 -13.20
C THR A 27 25.80 -11.21 -11.86
N GLY A 28 26.12 -9.98 -11.47
CA GLY A 28 26.47 -9.68 -10.08
C GLY A 28 25.29 -10.08 -9.22
N THR A 29 25.39 -11.21 -8.54
CA THR A 29 24.47 -11.57 -7.48
C THR A 29 24.81 -10.68 -6.29
N ASP A 30 24.08 -9.56 -6.17
CA ASP A 30 23.90 -8.90 -4.88
C ASP A 30 23.15 -9.89 -3.98
N ASP A 31 23.90 -10.70 -3.24
CA ASP A 31 23.35 -11.75 -2.37
C ASP A 31 22.59 -11.14 -1.16
N ASP A 32 22.86 -9.87 -0.85
CA ASP A 32 22.25 -9.13 0.27
C ASP A 32 20.88 -8.50 -0.06
N ASP A 33 20.49 -8.40 -1.34
CA ASP A 33 19.20 -7.80 -1.73
C ASP A 33 18.57 -8.49 -2.96
N PRO A 34 17.90 -9.64 -2.76
CA PRO A 34 17.34 -10.43 -3.84
C PRO A 34 16.20 -9.71 -4.56
N VAL A 35 16.12 -9.94 -5.87
CA VAL A 35 15.00 -9.46 -6.69
C VAL A 35 13.78 -10.34 -6.42
N VAL A 36 12.68 -9.71 -6.01
CA VAL A 36 11.44 -10.39 -5.61
C VAL A 36 10.47 -10.47 -6.79
N ALA A 37 10.42 -9.43 -7.62
CA ALA A 37 9.60 -9.42 -8.83
C ALA A 37 10.24 -8.57 -9.93
N ARG A 38 9.90 -8.86 -11.19
CA ARG A 38 10.35 -8.09 -12.36
C ARG A 38 9.18 -7.84 -13.30
N ALA A 39 9.05 -6.59 -13.74
CA ALA A 39 8.08 -6.18 -14.77
C ALA A 39 8.79 -5.30 -15.79
N TYR A 40 8.89 -5.79 -17.03
CA TYR A 40 9.62 -5.11 -18.12
C TYR A 40 11.07 -4.78 -17.71
N GLU A 41 11.40 -3.49 -17.62
CA GLU A 41 12.71 -2.97 -17.24
C GLU A 41 12.83 -2.69 -15.74
N GLN A 42 11.71 -2.70 -15.00
CA GLN A 42 11.68 -2.42 -13.57
C GLN A 42 11.83 -3.70 -12.74
N GLN A 43 12.55 -3.58 -11.63
CA GLN A 43 12.80 -4.65 -10.68
C GLN A 43 12.36 -4.21 -9.28
N LEU A 44 11.67 -5.09 -8.58
CA LEU A 44 11.28 -4.90 -7.19
C LEU A 44 12.18 -5.77 -6.31
N ARG A 45 12.85 -5.15 -5.34
CA ARG A 45 13.84 -5.80 -4.48
C ARG A 45 13.30 -6.04 -3.07
N TRP A 46 14.01 -6.88 -2.31
CA TRP A 46 13.63 -7.19 -0.93
C TRP A 46 13.76 -5.96 -0.01
N SER A 47 14.73 -5.10 -0.25
CA SER A 47 14.91 -3.82 0.45
C SER A 47 13.69 -2.89 0.34
N ASP A 48 13.05 -2.85 -0.82
CA ASP A 48 11.82 -2.06 -1.07
C ASP A 48 10.62 -2.57 -0.25
N LEU A 49 10.60 -3.87 0.08
CA LEU A 49 9.50 -4.52 0.78
C LEU A 49 9.67 -4.53 2.30
N ARG A 50 10.90 -4.45 2.80
CA ARG A 50 11.21 -4.57 4.23
C ARG A 50 10.54 -3.49 5.09
N GLN A 51 10.23 -2.34 4.49
CA GLN A 51 9.55 -1.23 5.17
C GLN A 51 8.02 -1.41 5.25
N LEU A 52 7.44 -2.35 4.50
CA LEU A 52 6.00 -2.55 4.41
C LEU A 52 5.43 -3.50 5.46
N VAL A 53 6.27 -4.36 6.06
CA VAL A 53 5.83 -5.37 7.03
C VAL A 53 6.01 -4.82 8.45
N PRO A 54 4.93 -4.59 9.22
CA PRO A 54 5.02 -4.13 10.60
C PRO A 54 5.73 -5.16 11.49
N LEU A 55 6.49 -4.67 12.47
CA LEU A 55 7.11 -5.51 13.49
C LEU A 55 6.02 -6.24 14.30
N GLY A 56 6.13 -7.57 14.41
CA GLY A 56 5.19 -8.41 15.17
C GLY A 56 4.04 -9.01 14.36
N THR A 57 4.09 -8.96 13.02
CA THR A 57 3.11 -9.62 12.15
C THR A 57 3.37 -11.13 12.09
N GLU A 58 2.31 -11.95 12.14
CA GLU A 58 2.43 -13.41 11.97
C GLU A 58 3.01 -13.77 10.58
N PRO A 59 3.74 -14.89 10.44
CA PRO A 59 4.39 -15.26 9.18
C PRO A 59 3.42 -15.41 8.00
N GLU A 60 2.21 -15.92 8.24
CA GLU A 60 1.19 -16.14 7.20
C GLU A 60 0.61 -14.81 6.72
N ASP A 61 0.29 -13.90 7.65
CA ASP A 61 -0.26 -12.59 7.35
C ASP A 61 0.76 -11.68 6.64
N SER A 62 2.02 -11.74 7.07
CA SER A 62 3.11 -11.01 6.43
C SER A 62 3.37 -11.50 5.00
N ALA A 63 3.33 -12.82 4.75
CA ALA A 63 3.43 -13.38 3.40
C ALA A 63 2.26 -12.94 2.50
N ALA A 64 1.03 -12.96 3.02
CA ALA A 64 -0.15 -12.52 2.29
C ALA A 64 -0.08 -11.02 1.93
N LEU A 65 0.38 -10.17 2.86
CA LEU A 65 0.55 -8.74 2.66
C LEU A 65 1.59 -8.46 1.57
N VAL A 66 2.75 -9.12 1.64
CA VAL A 66 3.80 -8.99 0.63
C VAL A 66 3.29 -9.43 -0.75
N GLN A 67 2.59 -10.56 -0.83
CA GLN A 67 2.03 -11.04 -2.09
C GLN A 67 1.00 -10.06 -2.68
N ALA A 68 0.14 -9.48 -1.84
CA ALA A 68 -0.82 -8.47 -2.27
C ALA A 68 -0.12 -7.22 -2.82
N TYR A 69 0.94 -6.76 -2.14
CA TYR A 69 1.74 -5.63 -2.61
C TYR A 69 2.42 -5.92 -3.95
N VAL A 70 3.09 -7.07 -4.08
CA VAL A 70 3.76 -7.48 -5.33
C VAL A 70 2.76 -7.54 -6.49
N ASN A 71 1.57 -8.11 -6.27
CA ASN A 71 0.52 -8.17 -7.29
C ASN A 71 0.03 -6.78 -7.70
N ASN A 72 -0.17 -5.87 -6.74
CA ASN A 72 -0.57 -4.50 -7.02
C ASN A 72 0.52 -3.74 -7.79
N TRP A 73 1.78 -3.89 -7.38
CA TRP A 73 2.92 -3.31 -8.07
C TRP A 73 3.00 -3.81 -9.52
N LEU A 74 2.89 -5.13 -9.75
CA LEU A 74 2.88 -5.70 -11.10
C LEU A 74 1.76 -5.11 -11.97
N ARG A 75 0.55 -4.99 -11.43
CA ARG A 75 -0.58 -4.36 -12.12
C ARG A 75 -0.27 -2.91 -12.50
N GLN A 76 0.25 -2.13 -11.56
CA GLN A 76 0.64 -0.74 -11.80
C GLN A 76 1.70 -0.64 -12.91
N GLN A 77 2.71 -1.51 -12.95
CA GLN A 77 3.72 -1.51 -14.01
C GLN A 77 3.11 -1.76 -15.39
N VAL A 78 2.11 -2.64 -15.50
CA VAL A 78 1.38 -2.88 -16.76
C VAL A 78 0.58 -1.64 -17.17
N GLU A 79 -0.13 -1.02 -16.23
CA GLU A 79 -0.91 0.20 -16.48
C GLU A 79 -0.04 1.38 -16.90
N LEU A 80 1.09 1.58 -16.22
CA LEU A 80 2.08 2.59 -16.56
C LEU A 80 2.64 2.36 -17.97
N ARG A 81 3.02 1.11 -18.28
CA ARG A 81 3.52 0.77 -19.62
C ARG A 81 2.50 1.06 -20.71
N HIS A 82 1.23 0.77 -20.45
CA HIS A 82 0.15 1.07 -21.38
C HIS A 82 -0.05 2.59 -21.53
N ALA A 83 -0.03 3.34 -20.43
CA ALA A 83 -0.12 4.80 -20.46
C ALA A 83 1.05 5.44 -21.25
N GLU A 84 2.28 4.96 -21.06
CA GLU A 84 3.46 5.38 -21.83
C GLU A 84 3.29 5.16 -23.34
N GLN A 85 2.64 4.06 -23.74
CA GLN A 85 2.45 3.74 -25.15
C GLN A 85 1.31 4.53 -25.80
N GLN A 86 0.27 4.87 -25.04
CA GLN A 86 -0.95 5.49 -25.59
C GLN A 86 -0.99 7.01 -25.48
N LEU A 87 -0.36 7.60 -24.46
CA LEU A 87 -0.38 9.06 -24.30
C LEU A 87 0.53 9.74 -25.33
N ALA A 88 0.09 10.91 -25.80
CA ALA A 88 0.93 11.80 -26.61
C ALA A 88 2.05 12.40 -25.77
N GLU A 89 3.22 12.69 -26.36
CA GLU A 89 4.40 13.20 -25.64
C GLU A 89 4.12 14.46 -24.82
N ASN A 90 3.32 15.39 -25.34
CA ASN A 90 2.94 16.61 -24.62
C ASN A 90 2.09 16.33 -23.36
N ARG A 91 1.48 15.15 -23.24
CA ARG A 91 0.72 14.70 -22.06
C ARG A 91 1.58 13.92 -21.06
N LYS A 92 2.86 13.68 -21.37
CA LYS A 92 3.84 13.01 -20.49
C LYS A 92 4.81 14.00 -19.84
N LEU A 93 4.73 15.28 -20.19
CA LEU A 93 5.55 16.33 -19.61
C LEU A 93 4.98 16.72 -18.25
N PHE A 94 5.67 16.31 -17.19
CA PHE A 94 5.28 16.60 -15.80
C PHE A 94 6.32 17.46 -15.07
N ASP A 95 7.29 18.06 -15.77
CA ASP A 95 8.42 18.76 -15.14
C ASP A 95 7.99 19.90 -14.22
N ALA A 96 6.93 20.64 -14.61
CA ALA A 96 6.38 21.72 -13.80
C ALA A 96 5.70 21.16 -12.54
N GLU A 97 4.87 20.14 -12.70
CA GLU A 97 4.13 19.47 -11.64
C GLU A 97 5.08 18.79 -10.64
N LEU A 98 6.12 18.11 -11.13
CA LEU A 98 7.15 17.48 -10.30
C LEU A 98 7.96 18.52 -9.52
N ARG A 99 8.27 19.66 -10.14
CA ARG A 99 8.95 20.77 -9.46
C ARG A 99 8.07 21.36 -8.36
N ASP A 100 6.80 21.60 -8.66
CA ASP A 100 5.86 22.19 -7.70
C ASP A 100 5.59 21.22 -6.54
N TYR A 101 5.44 19.93 -6.82
CA TYR A 101 5.34 18.88 -5.80
C TYR A 101 6.59 18.81 -4.92
N ARG A 102 7.79 18.83 -5.51
CA ARG A 102 9.06 18.89 -4.77
C ARG A 102 9.14 20.11 -3.86
N ASN A 103 8.75 21.28 -4.35
CA ASN A 103 8.74 22.52 -3.57
C ASN A 103 7.76 22.41 -2.39
N SER A 104 6.57 21.84 -2.62
CA SER A 104 5.59 21.62 -1.56
C SER A 104 6.10 20.66 -0.48
N LEU A 105 6.75 19.56 -0.87
CA LEU A 105 7.36 18.62 0.08
C LEU A 105 8.46 19.27 0.90
N LEU A 106 9.30 20.10 0.27
CA LEU A 106 10.39 20.79 0.96
C LEU A 106 9.87 21.83 1.95
N LEU A 107 8.86 22.61 1.55
CA LEU A 107 8.22 23.58 2.44
C LEU A 107 7.59 22.89 3.64
N HIS A 108 6.85 21.80 3.39
CA HIS A 108 6.22 21.04 4.47
C HIS A 108 7.25 20.47 5.45
N ALA A 109 8.32 19.86 4.95
CA ALA A 109 9.40 19.34 5.81
C ALA A 109 10.07 20.45 6.64
N TYR A 110 10.22 21.65 6.05
CA TYR A 110 10.75 22.81 6.77
C TYR A 110 9.78 23.31 7.85
N GLU A 111 8.49 23.39 7.55
CA GLU A 111 7.44 23.76 8.51
C GLU A 111 7.39 22.77 9.68
N GLU A 112 7.44 21.47 9.41
CA GLU A 112 7.48 20.44 10.46
C GLU A 112 8.69 20.61 11.38
N GLU A 113 9.87 20.87 10.79
CA GLU A 113 11.09 21.08 11.56
C GLU A 113 11.03 22.36 12.39
N LEU A 114 10.50 23.46 11.82
CA LEU A 114 10.29 24.71 12.54
C LEU A 114 9.33 24.50 13.71
N VAL A 115 8.22 23.79 13.48
CA VAL A 115 7.24 23.44 14.50
C VAL A 115 7.89 22.59 15.59
N ARG A 116 8.69 21.58 15.26
CA ARG A 116 9.43 20.77 16.26
C ARG A 116 10.40 21.59 17.10
N GLN A 117 11.07 22.57 16.51
CA GLN A 117 12.01 23.45 17.23
C GLN A 117 11.31 24.44 18.18
N HIS A 118 10.09 24.85 17.85
CA HIS A 118 9.35 25.88 18.59
C HIS A 118 8.17 25.33 19.42
N LEU A 119 7.87 24.04 19.31
CA LEU A 119 6.91 23.35 20.18
C LEU A 119 7.57 23.10 21.53
N ASP A 120 7.36 24.02 22.46
CA ASP A 120 7.51 23.70 23.88
C ASP A 120 6.34 22.81 24.31
N THR A 121 6.59 21.51 24.44
CA THR A 121 5.59 20.53 24.89
C THR A 121 5.47 20.46 26.41
N ALA A 122 6.23 21.26 27.15
CA ALA A 122 6.21 21.29 28.61
C ALA A 122 5.03 22.13 29.12
N PHE A 123 3.81 21.59 29.00
CA PHE A 123 2.64 22.15 29.67
C PHE A 123 2.52 21.59 31.09
N SER A 124 2.22 22.44 32.07
CA SER A 124 1.92 21.96 33.43
C SER A 124 0.47 21.46 33.52
N GLU A 125 0.17 20.60 34.50
CA GLU A 125 -1.21 20.18 34.77
C GLU A 125 -2.14 21.38 35.05
N GLY A 126 -1.62 22.45 35.65
CA GLY A 126 -2.37 23.68 35.89
C GLY A 126 -2.72 24.43 34.60
N ASP A 127 -1.83 24.45 33.61
CA ASP A 127 -2.09 25.07 32.30
C ASP A 127 -3.21 24.32 31.57
N ILE A 128 -3.21 22.98 31.64
CA ILE A 128 -4.25 22.12 31.06
C ILE A 128 -5.60 22.41 31.70
N GLU A 129 -5.67 22.44 33.04
CA GLU A 129 -6.90 22.73 33.78
C GLU A 129 -7.43 24.14 33.46
N SER A 130 -6.54 25.14 33.40
CA SER A 130 -6.92 26.52 33.06
C SER A 130 -7.51 26.63 31.66
N TYR A 131 -6.93 25.94 30.68
CA TYR A 131 -7.41 25.91 29.31
C TYR A 131 -8.76 25.18 29.21
N TYR A 132 -8.91 24.07 29.92
CA TYR A 132 -10.15 23.31 29.97
C TYR A 132 -11.31 24.14 30.55
N GLN A 133 -11.08 24.82 31.67
CA GLN A 133 -12.07 25.72 32.28
C GLN A 133 -12.41 26.91 31.38
N ALA A 134 -11.42 27.46 30.67
CA ALA A 134 -11.63 28.59 29.76
C ALA A 134 -12.39 28.22 28.46
N ASN A 135 -12.41 26.93 28.09
CA ASN A 135 -12.97 26.45 26.81
C ASN A 135 -14.00 25.32 27.00
N THR A 136 -14.64 25.23 28.17
CA THR A 136 -15.54 24.10 28.51
C THR A 136 -16.71 23.95 27.53
N ASP A 137 -17.15 25.06 26.92
CA ASP A 137 -18.17 25.11 25.87
C ASP A 137 -17.79 24.31 24.60
N ARG A 138 -16.49 24.14 24.34
CA ARG A 138 -15.96 23.37 23.19
C ARG A 138 -15.93 21.87 23.44
N PHE A 139 -16.01 21.44 24.70
CA PHE A 139 -15.96 20.04 25.12
C PHE A 139 -17.34 19.43 25.38
N VAL A 140 -18.41 20.15 25.02
CA VAL A 140 -19.78 19.63 25.11
C VAL A 140 -20.00 18.61 24.01
N LEU A 141 -20.50 17.44 24.38
CA LEU A 141 -20.85 16.39 23.44
C LEU A 141 -22.00 16.88 22.54
N ARG A 142 -21.79 16.82 21.21
CA ARG A 142 -22.78 17.28 20.22
C ARG A 142 -23.89 16.25 19.96
N ASP A 143 -23.60 14.99 20.23
CA ASP A 143 -24.49 13.87 19.93
C ASP A 143 -25.12 13.33 21.22
N ASP A 144 -26.39 12.96 21.14
CA ASP A 144 -27.09 12.33 22.25
C ASP A 144 -26.60 10.88 22.44
N LEU A 145 -26.05 10.59 23.62
CA LEU A 145 -25.67 9.23 23.99
C LEU A 145 -26.90 8.44 24.46
N VAL A 146 -27.34 7.49 23.64
CA VAL A 146 -28.41 6.55 24.00
C VAL A 146 -27.80 5.23 24.42
N ARG A 147 -28.05 4.82 25.67
CA ARG A 147 -27.76 3.45 26.13
C ARG A 147 -28.95 2.56 25.81
N ALA A 148 -28.86 1.83 24.71
CA ALA A 148 -29.88 0.87 24.30
C ALA A 148 -29.45 -0.58 24.58
N ARG A 149 -30.44 -1.43 24.87
CA ARG A 149 -30.28 -2.88 24.86
C ARG A 149 -30.91 -3.38 23.56
N TRP A 150 -30.30 -4.37 22.91
CA TRP A 150 -30.85 -5.01 21.71
C TRP A 150 -30.51 -6.50 21.71
N PHE A 151 -31.32 -7.28 21.00
CA PHE A 151 -31.06 -8.70 20.75
C PHE A 151 -31.58 -9.04 19.34
N ARG A 152 -30.94 -10.01 18.68
CA ARG A 152 -31.36 -10.49 17.36
C ARG A 152 -31.77 -11.95 17.48
N VAL A 153 -33.03 -12.24 17.16
CA VAL A 153 -33.57 -13.61 17.17
C VAL A 153 -33.67 -14.11 15.73
N THR A 154 -33.12 -15.30 15.47
CA THR A 154 -33.25 -16.01 14.19
C THR A 154 -34.44 -16.99 14.19
N GLU A 155 -34.97 -17.30 15.36
CA GLU A 155 -36.14 -18.15 15.58
C GLU A 155 -37.44 -17.45 15.14
N ASN A 156 -38.25 -18.12 14.32
CA ASN A 156 -39.48 -17.54 13.73
C ASN A 156 -40.77 -18.06 14.41
N ASP A 157 -40.65 -18.85 15.49
CA ASP A 157 -41.80 -19.25 16.30
C ASP A 157 -42.31 -18.08 17.15
N ARG A 158 -43.55 -17.66 16.87
CA ARG A 158 -44.28 -16.61 17.61
C ARG A 158 -44.33 -16.83 19.12
N ARG A 159 -44.37 -18.07 19.60
CA ARG A 159 -44.44 -18.37 21.05
C ARG A 159 -43.09 -18.16 21.72
N ALA A 160 -42.00 -18.50 21.04
CA ALA A 160 -40.65 -18.28 21.52
C ALA A 160 -40.31 -16.79 21.53
N LEU A 161 -40.65 -16.06 20.46
CA LEU A 161 -40.45 -14.61 20.36
C LEU A 161 -41.13 -13.84 21.50
N LYS A 162 -42.41 -14.15 21.78
CA LYS A 162 -43.15 -13.47 22.85
C LYS A 162 -42.52 -13.70 24.23
N ARG A 163 -42.04 -14.92 24.50
CA ARG A 163 -41.34 -15.23 25.77
C ARG A 163 -40.03 -14.46 25.92
N ILE A 164 -39.27 -14.32 24.84
CA ILE A 164 -37.99 -13.60 24.84
C ILE A 164 -38.24 -12.10 25.03
N GLU A 165 -39.26 -11.55 24.34
CA GLU A 165 -39.69 -10.16 24.49
C GLU A 165 -40.12 -9.84 25.93
N ASP A 166 -41.00 -10.66 26.51
CA ASP A 166 -41.50 -10.49 27.88
C ASP A 166 -40.36 -10.52 28.92
N ARG A 167 -39.35 -11.38 28.71
CA ARG A 167 -38.15 -11.48 29.57
C ARG A 167 -37.17 -10.34 29.37
N PHE A 168 -36.98 -9.90 28.12
CA PHE A 168 -36.11 -8.76 27.81
C PHE A 168 -36.66 -7.45 28.40
N LEU A 169 -37.99 -7.28 28.37
CA LEU A 169 -38.68 -6.14 28.96
C LEU A 169 -38.79 -6.23 30.49
N SER A 170 -38.69 -7.42 31.10
CA SER A 170 -38.79 -7.62 32.55
C SER A 170 -37.65 -6.93 33.33
N GLY A 171 -36.48 -6.78 32.71
CA GLY A 171 -35.32 -6.09 33.27
C GLY A 171 -34.65 -6.76 34.47
N LYS A 172 -34.99 -8.03 34.79
CA LYS A 172 -34.40 -8.78 35.91
C LYS A 172 -33.04 -9.38 35.54
N ALA A 173 -32.06 -9.28 36.44
CA ALA A 173 -30.67 -9.72 36.20
C ALA A 173 -30.52 -11.24 35.96
N ASP A 174 -31.42 -12.08 36.49
CA ASP A 174 -31.42 -13.52 36.21
C ASP A 174 -32.00 -13.85 34.83
N ASP A 175 -33.06 -13.16 34.40
CA ASP A 175 -33.67 -13.33 33.08
C ASP A 175 -32.73 -12.87 31.94
N MET A 176 -31.81 -11.97 32.25
CA MET A 176 -30.83 -11.42 31.30
C MET A 176 -29.66 -12.37 31.02
N ARG A 177 -29.24 -13.20 31.98
CA ARG A 177 -28.14 -14.15 31.80
C ARG A 177 -28.48 -15.27 30.81
N GLU A 178 -29.75 -15.67 30.74
CA GLU A 178 -30.21 -16.68 29.76
C GLU A 178 -30.21 -16.16 28.31
N VAL A 179 -30.41 -14.85 28.10
CA VAL A 179 -30.40 -14.25 26.75
C VAL A 179 -28.98 -14.06 26.23
N GLU A 180 -28.00 -13.89 27.13
CA GLU A 180 -26.59 -13.65 26.80
C GLU A 180 -25.85 -14.94 26.37
N ILE A 181 -26.33 -16.13 26.78
CA ILE A 181 -25.63 -17.42 26.55
C ILE A 181 -25.93 -18.05 25.17
N GLN A 182 -26.88 -17.54 24.39
CA GLN A 182 -27.12 -18.04 23.01
C GLN A 182 -26.50 -17.12 21.96
N TRP A 183 -25.17 -17.04 21.94
CA TRP A 183 -24.43 -16.51 20.79
C TRP A 183 -23.31 -17.49 20.39
N PRO A 184 -23.19 -17.90 19.11
CA PRO A 184 -22.04 -18.65 18.59
C PRO A 184 -20.82 -17.76 18.31
#